data_AF-A0A8T4H2Y8-F1
#
_entry.id   AF-A0A8T4H2Y8-F1
#
_cell.length_a   1.000
_cell.length_b   1.000
_cell.length_c   1.000
_cell.angle_alpha   90.00
_cell.angle_beta   90.00
_cell.angle_gamma   90.00
#
_symmetry.space_group_name_H-M   'P 1'
#
loop_
_entity.id
_entity.type
_entity.pdbx_description
1 polymer ?
#
loop_
_entity_poly.entity_id
_entity_poly.type
_entity_poly.pdbx_seq_one_letter_code
_entity_poly.pdbx_strand_id
1 'polypeptide(L)'
;MANKKTLHFRMDIVALLQEIADYALPKNCGILFQPLNMFRNKLIELAELAVKINDPRLLKWCCEVGLYSCVNPESEDYDPECFEKLQKKIDEMNEGQQV
;
A
#
# COMPACT_ATOMS: atom_id res chain seq x y z
N MET A 1 16.75 -2.54 25.69
CA MET A 1 17.01 -1.67 24.52
C MET A 1 15.70 -0.98 24.20
N ALA A 2 15.67 0.36 24.15
CA ALA A 2 14.45 1.08 23.83
C ALA A 2 14.02 0.72 22.40
N ASN A 3 12.82 0.17 22.24
CA ASN A 3 12.25 -0.15 20.95
C ASN A 3 12.10 1.18 20.19
N LYS A 4 13.00 1.48 19.25
CA LYS A 4 12.94 2.70 18.44
C LYS A 4 11.69 2.57 17.58
N LYS A 5 10.58 3.17 18.01
CA LYS A 5 9.37 3.27 17.19
C LYS A 5 9.73 4.07 15.95
N THR A 6 9.85 3.40 14.83
CA THR A 6 10.12 4.02 13.53
C THR A 6 8.83 4.66 13.04
N LEU A 7 8.87 5.94 12.67
CA LEU A 7 7.73 6.63 12.09
C LEU A 7 7.68 6.30 10.60
N HIS A 8 6.57 5.75 10.14
CA HIS A 8 6.33 5.45 8.74
C HIS A 8 5.24 6.38 8.21
N PHE A 9 5.54 7.11 7.14
CA PHE A 9 4.52 7.84 6.42
C PHE A 9 3.66 6.84 5.64
N ARG A 10 2.35 6.89 5.82
CA ARG A 10 1.39 6.05 5.12
C ARG A 10 0.34 6.96 4.47
N MET A 11 0.06 6.71 3.21
CA MET A 11 -1.08 7.30 2.52
C MET A 11 -2.02 6.17 2.16
N ASP A 12 -3.28 6.26 2.60
CA ASP A 12 -4.30 5.33 2.14
C ASP A 12 -4.82 5.82 0.79
N ILE A 13 -4.28 5.29 -0.30
CA ILE A 13 -4.62 5.76 -1.64
C ILE A 13 -6.06 5.41 -2.01
N VAL A 14 -6.61 4.32 -1.45
CA VAL A 14 -7.99 3.90 -1.73
C VAL A 14 -8.95 4.87 -1.08
N ALA A 15 -8.72 5.21 0.20
CA ALA A 15 -9.50 6.22 0.90
C ALA A 15 -9.37 7.60 0.23
N LEU A 16 -8.18 7.98 -0.21
CA LEU A 16 -7.97 9.24 -0.94
C LEU A 16 -8.76 9.30 -2.26
N LEU A 17 -8.75 8.22 -3.05
CA LEU A 17 -9.52 8.17 -4.29
C LEU A 17 -11.03 8.27 -4.03
N GLN A 18 -11.50 7.65 -2.94
CA GLN A 18 -12.89 7.75 -2.52
C GLN A 18 -13.25 9.19 -2.11
N GLU A 19 -12.41 9.83 -1.30
CA GLU A 19 -12.60 11.24 -0.90
C GLU A 19 -12.62 12.19 -2.10
N ILE A 20 -11.75 11.96 -3.10
CA ILE A 20 -11.75 12.74 -4.35
C ILE A 20 -13.08 12.54 -5.09
N ALA A 21 -13.55 11.30 -5.20
CA ALA A 21 -14.79 10.98 -5.90
C ALA A 21 -16.01 11.61 -5.22
N ASP A 22 -16.07 11.55 -3.90
CA ASP A 22 -17.26 11.96 -3.14
C ASP A 22 -17.32 13.48 -2.87
N TYR A 23 -16.17 14.12 -2.65
CA TYR A 23 -16.13 15.49 -2.14
C TYR A 23 -15.37 16.48 -3.01
N ALA A 24 -14.34 16.06 -3.74
CA ALA A 24 -13.52 16.98 -4.54
C ALA A 24 -14.12 17.26 -5.93
N LEU A 25 -14.91 16.33 -6.47
CA LEU A 25 -15.52 16.48 -7.78
C LEU A 25 -16.88 17.19 -7.72
N PRO A 26 -17.13 18.18 -8.60
CA PRO A 26 -18.46 18.74 -8.78
C PRO A 26 -19.48 17.63 -9.11
N LYS A 27 -20.71 17.74 -8.60
CA LYS A 27 -21.77 16.71 -8.77
C LYS A 27 -22.10 16.39 -10.24
N ASN A 28 -21.75 17.26 -11.18
CA ASN A 28 -21.93 17.07 -12.62
C ASN A 28 -20.71 16.40 -13.31
N CYS A 29 -19.65 16.09 -12.58
CA CYS A 29 -18.47 15.37 -13.08
C CYS A 29 -18.59 13.85 -12.95
N GLY A 30 -19.81 13.31 -13.14
CA GLY A 30 -20.09 11.86 -13.15
C GLY A 30 -19.15 11.05 -14.04
N ILE A 31 -18.68 11.67 -15.13
CA ILE A 31 -17.74 11.07 -16.08
C ILE A 31 -16.36 10.74 -15.48
N LEU A 32 -15.95 11.41 -14.40
CA LEU A 32 -14.66 11.19 -13.74
C LEU A 32 -14.71 10.05 -12.69
N PHE A 33 -15.89 9.60 -12.28
CA PHE A 33 -16.02 8.42 -11.40
C PHE A 33 -15.54 7.15 -12.08
N GLN A 34 -15.83 6.99 -13.37
CA GLN A 34 -15.43 5.82 -14.13
C GLN A 34 -13.90 5.65 -14.18
N PRO A 35 -13.09 6.66 -14.59
CA PRO A 35 -11.63 6.52 -14.58
C PRO A 35 -11.05 6.35 -13.17
N LEU A 36 -11.62 6.99 -12.13
CA LEU A 36 -11.19 6.77 -10.74
C LEU A 36 -11.40 5.32 -10.29
N ASN A 37 -12.57 4.75 -10.59
CA ASN A 37 -12.86 3.35 -10.30
C ASN A 37 -11.98 2.39 -11.10
N MET A 38 -11.73 2.68 -12.39
CA MET A 38 -10.80 1.89 -13.20
C MET A 38 -9.38 1.92 -12.62
N PHE A 39 -8.91 3.09 -12.20
CA PHE A 39 -7.60 3.24 -11.58
C PHE A 39 -7.51 2.49 -10.25
N ARG A 40 -8.52 2.62 -9.37
CA ARG A 40 -8.63 1.83 -8.13
C ARG A 40 -8.54 0.32 -8.40
N ASN A 41 -9.28 -0.19 -9.39
CA ASN A 41 -9.24 -1.61 -9.74
C ASN A 41 -7.86 -2.04 -10.24
N LYS A 42 -7.17 -1.19 -11.01
CA LYS A 42 -5.79 -1.46 -11.45
C LYS A 42 -4.79 -1.49 -10.31
N LEU A 43 -4.98 -0.67 -9.27
CA LEU A 43 -4.14 -0.74 -8.07
C LEU A 43 -4.35 -2.06 -7.30
N ILE A 44 -5.58 -2.57 -7.25
CA ILE A 44 -5.86 -3.89 -6.66
C ILE A 44 -5.18 -5.00 -7.47
N GLU A 45 -5.34 -5.00 -8.79
CA GLU A 45 -4.64 -5.97 -9.67
C GLU A 45 -3.11 -5.92 -9.49
N LEU A 46 -2.55 -4.71 -9.35
CA LEU A 46 -1.12 -4.51 -9.09
C LEU A 46 -0.71 -5.11 -7.73
N ALA A 47 -1.50 -4.91 -6.68
CA ALA A 47 -1.24 -5.48 -5.36
C ALA A 47 -1.30 -7.02 -5.36
N GLU A 48 -2.25 -7.61 -6.11
CA GLU A 48 -2.31 -9.07 -6.30
C GLU A 48 -1.09 -9.59 -7.07
N LEU A 49 -0.68 -8.86 -8.11
CA LEU A 49 0.51 -9.23 -8.89
C LEU A 49 1.78 -9.12 -8.03
N ALA A 50 1.89 -8.11 -7.17
CA ALA A 50 3.01 -7.95 -6.25
C ALA A 50 3.16 -9.16 -5.32
N VAL A 51 2.05 -9.71 -4.82
CA VAL A 51 2.04 -10.96 -4.03
C VAL A 51 2.54 -12.15 -4.84
N LYS A 52 2.10 -12.28 -6.11
CA LYS A 52 2.52 -13.39 -6.99
C LYS A 52 4.00 -13.32 -7.34
N ILE A 53 4.51 -12.13 -7.65
CA ILE A 53 5.95 -11.89 -7.91
C ILE A 53 6.74 -12.09 -6.62
N ASN A 54 6.14 -11.77 -5.46
CA ASN A 54 6.73 -11.85 -4.13
C ASN A 54 8.05 -11.07 -4.02
N ASP A 55 8.13 -9.91 -4.71
CA ASP A 55 9.25 -8.97 -4.55
C ASP A 55 9.01 -8.12 -3.28
N PRO A 56 9.84 -8.24 -2.24
CA PRO A 56 9.70 -7.50 -0.99
C PRO A 56 9.66 -5.97 -1.14
N ARG A 57 10.33 -5.41 -2.16
CA ARG A 57 10.33 -3.96 -2.42
C ARG A 57 8.99 -3.51 -2.96
N LEU A 58 8.42 -4.29 -3.88
CA LEU A 58 7.11 -4.00 -4.45
C LEU A 58 6.00 -4.17 -3.40
N LEU A 59 6.09 -5.24 -2.59
CA LEU A 59 5.18 -5.46 -1.46
C LEU A 59 5.24 -4.30 -0.46
N LYS A 60 6.45 -3.84 -0.11
CA LYS A 60 6.64 -2.68 0.77
C LYS A 60 6.00 -1.42 0.19
N TRP A 61 6.19 -1.16 -1.11
CA TRP A 61 5.55 -0.02 -1.75
C TRP A 61 4.02 -0.10 -1.69
N CYS A 62 3.44 -1.26 -1.99
CA CYS A 62 1.99 -1.48 -1.86
C CYS A 62 1.49 -1.28 -0.42
N CYS A 63 2.27 -1.66 0.59
CA CYS A 63 2.01 -1.33 2.00
C CYS A 63 2.05 0.17 2.27
N GLU A 64 3.06 0.90 1.77
CA GLU A 64 3.21 2.36 1.99
C GLU A 64 2.04 3.17 1.42
N VAL A 65 1.47 2.72 0.28
CA VAL A 65 0.28 3.33 -0.34
C VAL A 65 -1.05 2.74 0.15
N GLY A 66 -1.03 1.91 1.20
CA GLY A 66 -2.24 1.43 1.87
C GLY A 66 -3.10 0.45 1.07
N LEU A 67 -2.49 -0.34 0.17
CA LEU A 67 -3.24 -1.31 -0.65
C LEU A 67 -3.56 -2.63 0.06
N TYR A 68 -2.98 -2.88 1.23
CA TYR A 68 -3.21 -4.11 2.00
C TYR A 68 -3.91 -3.83 3.32
N SER A 69 -4.81 -4.73 3.72
CA SER A 69 -5.53 -4.65 5.00
C SER A 69 -4.59 -4.74 6.21
N CYS A 70 -3.47 -5.46 6.08
CA CYS A 70 -2.51 -5.66 7.16
C CYS A 70 -1.78 -4.39 7.62
N VAL A 71 -1.84 -3.30 6.85
CA VAL A 71 -1.27 -2.00 7.25
C VAL A 71 -2.32 -0.99 7.72
N ASN A 72 -3.58 -1.40 7.80
CA ASN A 72 -4.67 -0.58 8.33
C ASN A 72 -4.95 -0.91 9.81
N PRO A 73 -4.69 0.01 10.78
CA PRO A 73 -4.97 -0.19 12.20
C PRO A 73 -6.42 -0.53 12.55
N GLU A 74 -7.37 -0.20 11.67
CA GLU A 74 -8.79 -0.50 11.86
C GLU A 74 -9.20 -1.87 11.30
N SER A 75 -8.29 -2.56 10.60
CA SER A 75 -8.52 -3.89 10.05
C SER A 75 -8.25 -4.97 11.09
N GLU A 76 -9.00 -6.07 11.04
CA GLU A 76 -8.73 -7.28 11.82
C GLU A 76 -7.38 -7.93 11.45
N ASP A 77 -6.92 -7.72 10.21
CA ASP A 77 -5.66 -8.25 9.68
C ASP A 77 -4.42 -7.42 10.07
N TYR A 78 -4.58 -6.36 10.86
CA TYR A 78 -3.51 -5.40 11.12
C TYR A 78 -2.26 -6.05 11.72
N ASP A 79 -1.11 -5.86 11.06
CA ASP A 79 0.20 -6.34 11.48
C ASP A 79 1.16 -5.14 11.63
N PRO A 80 1.38 -4.62 12.85
CA PRO A 80 2.29 -3.50 13.07
C PRO A 80 3.76 -3.82 12.75
N GLU A 81 4.13 -5.10 12.65
CA GLU A 81 5.48 -5.55 12.32
C GLU A 81 5.67 -5.78 10.82
N CYS A 82 4.63 -5.58 9.99
CA CYS A 82 4.67 -5.84 8.55
C CYS A 82 5.86 -5.14 7.86
N PHE A 83 6.09 -3.87 8.19
CA PHE A 83 7.19 -3.09 7.61
C PHE A 83 8.56 -3.60 8.03
N GLU A 84 8.74 -4.03 9.27
CA GLU A 84 10.02 -4.60 9.76
C GLU A 84 10.30 -5.93 9.06
N LYS A 85 9.28 -6.78 8.92
CA LYS A 85 9.37 -8.06 8.18
C LYS A 85 9.76 -7.85 6.72
N LEU A 86 9.15 -6.87 6.05
CA LEU A 86 9.47 -6.53 4.66
C LEU A 86 10.85 -5.90 4.53
N GLN A 87 11.23 -5.00 5.42
CA GLN A 87 12.55 -4.37 5.41
C GLN A 87 13.67 -5.41 5.57
N LYS A 88 13.51 -6.35 6.51
CA LYS A 88 14.46 -7.45 6.69
C LYS A 88 14.65 -8.28 5.43
N LYS A 89 13.55 -8.62 4.74
CA LYS A 89 13.62 -9.35 3.45
C LYS A 89 14.34 -8.54 2.37
N ILE A 90 14.15 -7.23 2.32
CA ILE A 90 14.85 -6.35 1.38
C ILE A 90 16.35 -6.31 1.70
N ASP A 91 16.72 -6.24 2.97
CA ASP A 91 18.13 -6.21 3.40
C ASP A 91 18.82 -7.55 3.04
N GLU A 92 18.18 -8.69 3.32
CA GLU A 92 18.66 -10.03 2.92
C GLU A 92 18.88 -10.15 1.40
N MET A 93 17.99 -9.56 0.58
CA MET A 93 18.17 -9.54 -0.88
C MET A 93 19.38 -8.72 -1.31
N ASN A 94 19.66 -7.59 -0.66
CA ASN A 94 20.79 -6.72 -1.01
C ASN A 94 22.13 -7.35 -0.63
N GLU A 95 22.17 -8.09 0.48
CA GLU A 95 23.37 -8.84 0.91
C GLU A 95 23.70 -9.99 -0.06
N GLY A 96 22.69 -10.69 -0.57
CA GLY A 96 22.87 -11.78 -1.54
C GLY A 96 23.30 -11.36 -2.95
N GLN A 97 23.25 -10.06 -3.29
CA GLN A 97 23.67 -9.51 -4.58
C GLN A 97 25.14 -9.05 -4.60
N GLN A 98 25.86 -9.15 -3.48
CA GLN A 98 27.28 -8.76 -3.38
C GLN A 98 28.28 -9.90 -3.66
N VAL A 99 27.86 -10.97 -4.34
CA VAL A 99 28.71 -12.13 -4.70
C VAL A 99 28.83 -12.29 -6.22
#